data_AF-A0A8J3ZX73-F1
#
_entry.id   AF-A0A8J3ZX73-F1
#
_cell.length_a   1.000
_cell.length_b   1.000
_cell.length_c   1.000
_cell.angle_alpha   90.00
_cell.angle_beta   90.00
_cell.angle_gamma   90.00
#
_symmetry.space_group_name_H-M   'P 1'
#
loop_
_entity.id
_entity.type
_entity.pdbx_description
1 polymer ?
#
loop_
_entity_poly.entity_id
_entity_poly.type
_entity_poly.pdbx_seq_one_letter_code
_entity_poly.pdbx_strand_id
1 'polypeptide(L)'
;MQYVALCGKALLATVFLVSAWTKLRSPAAFGAFRRSTRRMAILPEPWVRPVAVLVVAAEVAIVLLLAVPLPVTALLGLGLAAVLLTGLALAIASTVRRGVRTTCQCFGHSDTPLGAVHIVRNLTLVAVAVAAAVTGARGGAVEFGAGLLAVLAGVLAGAVVTVLDDLRHLLRPVPPPKTSAARQGIRTSVRRSA
;
A
#
# COMPACT_ATOMS: atom_id res chain seq x y z
N MET A 1 -15.90 9.00 -20.87
CA MET A 1 -15.93 9.06 -19.39
C MET A 1 -15.98 7.68 -18.75
N GLN A 2 -16.81 6.75 -19.23
CA GLN A 2 -16.88 5.38 -18.67
C GLN A 2 -15.56 4.59 -18.69
N TYR A 3 -14.74 4.78 -19.73
CA TYR A 3 -13.40 4.15 -19.80
C TYR A 3 -12.47 4.57 -18.65
N VAL A 4 -12.58 5.82 -18.17
CA VAL A 4 -11.81 6.30 -17.00
C VAL A 4 -12.27 5.58 -15.73
N ALA A 5 -13.59 5.38 -15.57
CA ALA A 5 -14.14 4.63 -14.46
C ALA A 5 -13.70 3.15 -14.49
N LEU A 6 -13.75 2.49 -15.65
CA LEU A 6 -13.30 1.10 -15.82
C LEU A 6 -11.82 0.94 -15.50
N CYS A 7 -10.99 1.83 -16.04
CA CYS A 7 -9.55 1.86 -15.77
C CYS A 7 -9.27 2.06 -14.28
N GLY A 8 -9.91 3.05 -13.63
CA GLY A 8 -9.75 3.32 -12.21
C GLY A 8 -10.21 2.17 -11.31
N LYS A 9 -11.35 1.53 -11.64
CA LYS A 9 -11.84 0.34 -10.93
C LYS A 9 -10.85 -0.82 -11.03
N ALA A 10 -10.36 -1.10 -12.25
CA ALA A 10 -9.42 -2.19 -12.49
C ALA A 10 -8.09 -1.95 -11.76
N LEU A 11 -7.57 -0.72 -11.81
CA LEU A 11 -6.36 -0.31 -11.07
C LEU A 11 -6.52 -0.56 -9.57
N LEU A 12 -7.60 -0.06 -8.96
CA LEU A 12 -7.85 -0.23 -7.53
C LEU A 12 -8.06 -1.69 -7.17
N ALA A 13 -8.82 -2.44 -7.96
CA ALA A 13 -9.03 -3.86 -7.76
C ALA A 13 -7.70 -4.63 -7.78
N THR A 14 -6.80 -4.35 -8.72
CA THR A 14 -5.46 -4.96 -8.79
C THR A 14 -4.64 -4.63 -7.55
N VAL A 15 -4.57 -3.37 -7.13
CA VAL A 15 -3.81 -2.95 -5.94
C VAL A 15 -4.33 -3.65 -4.68
N PHE A 16 -5.65 -3.67 -4.48
CA PHE A 16 -6.26 -4.32 -3.32
C PHE A 16 -6.17 -5.84 -3.35
N LEU A 17 -6.24 -6.45 -4.54
CA LEU A 17 -6.05 -7.88 -4.71
C LEU A 17 -4.64 -8.31 -4.32
N VAL A 18 -3.61 -7.61 -4.79
CA VAL A 18 -2.22 -7.86 -4.40
C VAL A 18 -2.03 -7.63 -2.89
N SER A 19 -2.61 -6.57 -2.35
CA SER A 19 -2.58 -6.25 -0.91
C SER A 19 -3.20 -7.36 -0.06
N ALA A 20 -4.36 -7.90 -0.46
CA ALA A 20 -5.04 -8.97 0.24
C ALA A 20 -4.28 -10.31 0.11
N TRP A 21 -3.86 -10.64 -1.12
CA TRP A 21 -3.12 -11.87 -1.43
C TRP A 21 -1.85 -11.98 -0.59
N THR A 22 -1.08 -10.90 -0.50
CA THR A 22 0.18 -10.87 0.26
C THR A 22 -0.01 -11.07 1.76
N LYS A 23 -1.20 -10.77 2.32
CA LYS A 23 -1.54 -10.99 3.72
C LYS A 23 -2.19 -12.36 3.99
N LEU A 24 -2.94 -12.88 3.01
CA LEU A 24 -3.68 -14.15 3.14
C LEU A 24 -2.86 -15.37 2.73
N ARG A 25 -1.78 -15.21 1.95
CA ARG A 25 -0.96 -16.33 1.44
C ARG A 25 -0.39 -17.25 2.53
N SER A 26 -0.20 -16.79 3.77
CA SER A 26 0.23 -17.63 4.88
C SER A 26 -0.06 -17.01 6.26
N PRO A 27 -0.19 -17.83 7.31
CA PRO A 27 -0.28 -17.34 8.69
C PRO A 27 0.92 -16.47 9.11
N ALA A 28 2.11 -16.78 8.59
CA ALA A 28 3.33 -16.03 8.84
C ALA A 28 3.25 -14.61 8.24
N ALA A 29 2.69 -14.47 7.04
CA ALA A 29 2.48 -13.18 6.39
C ALA A 29 1.48 -12.31 7.15
N PHE A 30 0.35 -12.87 7.58
CA PHE A 30 -0.60 -12.17 8.43
C PHE A 30 0.02 -11.76 9.78
N GLY A 31 0.85 -12.64 10.37
CA GLY A 31 1.62 -12.33 11.57
C GLY A 31 2.60 -11.17 11.37
N ALA A 32 3.25 -11.07 10.21
CA ALA A 32 4.14 -9.96 9.88
C ALA A 32 3.38 -8.63 9.77
N PHE A 33 2.21 -8.63 9.12
CA PHE A 33 1.33 -7.46 9.05
C PHE A 33 0.93 -7.00 10.45
N ARG A 34 0.45 -7.92 11.32
CA ARG A 34 0.11 -7.60 12.72
C ARG A 34 1.27 -7.00 13.50
N ARG A 35 2.48 -7.57 13.36
CA ARG A 35 3.70 -7.03 14.02
C ARG A 35 4.02 -5.62 13.54
N SER A 36 3.82 -5.31 12.25
CA SER A 36 4.01 -3.96 11.71
C SER A 36 2.99 -2.99 12.31
N THR A 37 1.70 -3.34 12.31
CA THR A 37 0.62 -2.52 12.91
C THR A 37 0.88 -2.23 14.38
N ARG A 38 1.35 -3.23 15.13
CA ARG A 38 1.76 -3.07 16.54
C ARG A 38 2.91 -2.07 16.68
N ARG A 39 3.94 -2.15 15.83
CA ARG A 39 5.10 -1.24 15.87
C ARG A 39 4.74 0.21 15.56
N MET A 40 3.66 0.46 14.82
CA MET A 40 3.20 1.83 14.57
C MET A 40 2.68 2.51 15.85
N ALA A 41 2.34 1.75 16.90
CA ALA A 41 1.88 2.26 18.20
C ALA A 41 0.71 3.28 18.08
N ILE A 42 -0.15 3.08 17.08
CA ILE A 42 -1.36 3.89 16.84
C ILE A 42 -2.53 3.35 17.66
N LEU A 43 -2.55 2.04 17.92
CA LEU A 43 -3.66 1.32 18.53
C LEU A 43 -3.16 0.57 19.78
N PRO A 44 -4.00 0.43 20.82
CA PRO A 44 -3.71 -0.45 21.95
C PRO A 44 -3.59 -1.91 21.52
N GLU A 45 -2.76 -2.70 22.19
CA GLU A 45 -2.48 -4.11 21.87
C GLU A 45 -3.74 -4.98 21.60
N PRO A 46 -4.83 -4.88 22.40
CA PRO A 46 -6.04 -5.68 22.18
C PRO A 46 -6.70 -5.41 20.82
N TRP A 47 -6.54 -4.21 20.27
CA TRP A 47 -7.18 -3.78 19.03
C TRP A 47 -6.36 -4.12 17.78
N VAL A 48 -5.08 -4.48 17.91
CA VAL A 48 -4.20 -4.76 16.77
C VAL A 48 -4.74 -5.91 15.90
N ARG A 49 -5.17 -7.01 16.53
CA ARG A 49 -5.69 -8.18 15.80
C ARG A 49 -7.06 -7.90 15.16
N PRO A 50 -8.08 -7.37 15.88
CA PRO A 50 -9.35 -7.00 15.27
C PRO A 50 -9.20 -6.04 14.08
N VAL A 51 -8.39 -4.99 14.22
CA VAL A 51 -8.17 -4.02 13.14
C VAL A 51 -7.45 -4.67 11.96
N ALA A 52 -6.45 -5.54 12.21
CA ALA A 52 -5.78 -6.25 11.13
C ALA A 52 -6.74 -7.17 10.34
N VAL A 53 -7.65 -7.87 11.04
CA VAL A 53 -8.68 -8.69 10.39
C VAL A 53 -9.65 -7.81 9.60
N LEU A 54 -10.11 -6.70 10.20
CA LEU A 54 -11.03 -5.77 9.56
C LEU A 54 -10.45 -5.16 8.29
N VAL A 55 -9.16 -4.78 8.31
CA VAL A 55 -8.45 -4.28 7.13
C VAL A 55 -8.43 -5.35 6.03
N VAL A 56 -8.01 -6.58 6.33
CA VAL A 56 -7.99 -7.66 5.32
C VAL A 56 -9.38 -7.95 4.78
N ALA A 57 -10.40 -7.97 5.65
CA ALA A 57 -11.78 -8.15 5.23
C ALA A 57 -12.26 -7.02 4.31
N ALA A 58 -11.90 -5.77 4.63
CA ALA A 58 -12.19 -4.63 3.77
C ALA A 58 -11.45 -4.71 2.42
N GLU A 59 -10.19 -5.13 2.39
CA GLU A 59 -9.43 -5.34 1.15
C GLU A 59 -10.12 -6.36 0.23
N VAL A 60 -10.54 -7.50 0.78
CA VAL A 60 -11.28 -8.52 0.03
C VAL A 60 -12.64 -7.99 -0.43
N ALA A 61 -13.38 -7.31 0.46
CA ALA A 61 -14.67 -6.73 0.13
C ALA A 61 -14.57 -5.71 -1.02
N ILE A 62 -13.54 -4.85 -1.03
CA ILE A 62 -13.29 -3.91 -2.13
C ILE A 62 -13.14 -4.66 -3.46
N VAL A 63 -12.31 -5.71 -3.51
CA VAL A 63 -12.10 -6.50 -4.74
C VAL A 63 -13.41 -7.09 -5.23
N LEU A 64 -14.19 -7.71 -4.34
CA LEU A 64 -15.48 -8.31 -4.68
C LEU A 64 -16.49 -7.26 -5.15
N LEU A 65 -16.62 -6.13 -4.45
CA LEU A 65 -17.53 -5.05 -4.78
C LEU A 65 -17.22 -4.41 -6.14
N LEU A 66 -15.92 -4.28 -6.48
CA LEU A 66 -15.49 -3.71 -7.76
C LEU A 66 -15.62 -4.70 -8.93
N ALA A 67 -15.50 -6.01 -8.67
CA ALA A 67 -15.65 -7.07 -9.68
C ALA A 67 -17.10 -7.22 -10.16
N VAL A 68 -18.08 -6.97 -9.29
CA VAL A 68 -19.49 -7.04 -9.67
C VAL A 68 -19.86 -5.83 -10.56
N PRO A 69 -20.46 -6.05 -11.75
CA PRO A 69 -20.80 -4.98 -12.69
C PRO A 69 -22.09 -4.24 -12.32
N LEU A 70 -22.33 -3.99 -11.03
CA LEU A 70 -23.47 -3.22 -10.55
C LEU A 70 -23.03 -1.80 -10.13
N PRO A 71 -23.79 -0.75 -10.48
CA PRO A 71 -23.42 0.63 -10.13
C PRO A 71 -23.29 0.85 -8.62
N VAL A 72 -24.22 0.28 -7.85
CA VAL A 72 -24.25 0.42 -6.38
C VAL A 72 -23.04 -0.27 -5.75
N THR A 73 -22.69 -1.48 -6.18
CA THR A 73 -21.52 -2.20 -5.65
C THR A 73 -20.23 -1.48 -6.02
N ALA A 74 -20.14 -0.91 -7.23
CA ALA A 74 -18.99 -0.12 -7.64
C ALA A 74 -18.80 1.12 -6.75
N LEU A 75 -19.87 1.86 -6.44
CA LEU A 75 -19.78 3.04 -5.57
C LEU A 75 -19.38 2.66 -4.14
N LEU A 76 -19.94 1.58 -3.58
CA LEU A 76 -19.56 1.07 -2.27
C LEU A 76 -18.10 0.62 -2.23
N GLY A 77 -17.64 -0.09 -3.26
CA GLY A 77 -16.24 -0.54 -3.37
C GLY A 77 -15.26 0.62 -3.48
N LEU A 78 -15.58 1.62 -4.31
CA LEU A 78 -14.76 2.84 -4.47
C LEU A 78 -14.74 3.68 -3.18
N GLY A 79 -15.88 3.81 -2.51
CA GLY A 79 -15.98 4.51 -1.22
C GLY A 79 -15.17 3.82 -0.13
N LEU A 80 -15.32 2.50 0.01
CA LEU A 80 -14.56 1.69 0.97
C LEU A 80 -13.05 1.76 0.68
N ALA A 81 -12.64 1.69 -0.60
CA ALA A 81 -11.27 1.89 -1.02
C ALA A 81 -10.72 3.26 -0.60
N ALA A 82 -11.47 4.34 -0.86
CA ALA A 82 -11.07 5.69 -0.50
C ALA A 82 -10.91 5.86 1.03
N VAL A 83 -11.83 5.32 1.81
CA VAL A 83 -11.76 5.33 3.29
C VAL A 83 -10.52 4.58 3.77
N LEU A 84 -10.29 3.36 3.26
CA LEU A 84 -9.17 2.53 3.69
C LEU A 84 -7.82 3.16 3.31
N LEU A 85 -7.69 3.69 2.08
CA LEU A 85 -6.49 4.39 1.61
C LEU A 85 -6.21 5.66 2.43
N THR A 86 -7.24 6.42 2.77
CA THR A 86 -7.13 7.62 3.59
C THR A 86 -6.72 7.28 5.02
N GLY A 87 -7.37 6.28 5.63
CA GLY A 87 -6.99 5.79 6.96
C GLY A 87 -5.55 5.30 7.01
N LEU A 88 -5.11 4.59 5.97
CA LEU A 88 -3.71 4.18 5.84
C LEU A 88 -2.79 5.39 5.69
N ALA A 89 -3.09 6.34 4.81
CA ALA A 89 -2.29 7.56 4.66
C ALA A 89 -2.13 8.34 5.98
N LEU A 90 -3.20 8.45 6.77
CA LEU A 90 -3.18 9.09 8.09
C LEU A 90 -2.34 8.30 9.10
N ALA A 91 -2.46 6.97 9.14
CA ALA A 91 -1.65 6.10 9.98
C ALA A 91 -0.15 6.25 9.68
N ILE A 92 0.19 6.27 8.39
CA ILE A 92 1.56 6.50 7.91
C ILE A 92 2.05 7.89 8.33
N ALA A 93 1.26 8.94 8.09
CA ALA A 93 1.59 10.31 8.45
C ALA A 93 1.83 10.46 9.96
N SER A 94 0.99 9.85 10.79
CA SER A 94 1.15 9.84 12.26
C SER A 94 2.45 9.15 12.68
N THR A 95 2.75 7.99 12.10
CA THR A 95 3.97 7.23 12.38
C THR A 95 5.23 8.02 12.01
N VAL A 96 5.23 8.66 10.83
CA VAL A 96 6.33 9.51 10.33
C VAL A 96 6.52 10.74 11.21
N ARG A 97 5.42 11.43 11.58
CA ARG A 97 5.48 12.61 12.47
C ARG A 97 6.04 12.30 13.85
N ARG A 98 5.83 11.07 14.35
CA ARG A 98 6.37 10.58 15.63
C ARG A 98 7.81 10.07 15.53
N GLY A 99 8.42 10.08 14.34
CA GLY A 99 9.77 9.59 14.11
C GLY A 99 9.94 8.07 14.26
N VAL A 100 8.83 7.32 14.31
CA VAL A 100 8.88 5.86 14.47
C VAL A 100 9.27 5.24 13.13
N ARG A 101 10.46 4.64 13.07
CA ARG A 101 10.93 3.95 11.87
C ARG A 101 10.33 2.55 11.83
N THR A 102 9.22 2.39 11.13
CA THR A 102 8.63 1.08 10.83
C THR A 102 8.54 0.85 9.32
N THR A 103 8.45 -0.41 8.94
CA THR A 103 8.36 -0.89 7.57
C THR A 103 6.90 -1.17 7.20
N CYS A 104 6.46 -0.69 6.04
CA CYS A 104 5.07 -0.88 5.60
C CYS A 104 4.86 -2.30 5.07
N GLN A 105 4.22 -3.17 5.86
CA GLN A 105 3.88 -4.54 5.44
C GLN A 105 2.53 -4.61 4.69
N CYS A 106 1.99 -3.48 4.23
CA CYS A 106 0.72 -3.44 3.51
C CYS A 106 0.75 -4.21 2.18
N PHE A 107 1.92 -4.37 1.55
CA PHE A 107 2.10 -5.15 0.31
C PHE A 107 3.02 -6.36 0.51
N GLY A 108 3.15 -6.85 1.75
CA GLY A 108 3.78 -8.14 2.05
C GLY A 108 5.31 -8.20 2.09
N HIS A 109 6.05 -7.21 1.59
CA HIS A 109 7.52 -7.23 1.64
C HIS A 109 8.25 -5.88 1.50
N SER A 110 7.73 -4.79 2.07
CA SER A 110 8.49 -3.53 2.03
C SER A 110 9.43 -3.41 3.23
N ASP A 111 10.72 -3.65 3.04
CA ASP A 111 11.79 -3.27 4.00
C ASP A 111 12.10 -1.76 3.94
N THR A 112 11.31 -1.00 3.18
CA THR A 112 11.45 0.44 3.12
C THR A 112 10.84 1.11 4.35
N PRO A 113 11.54 2.07 4.99
CA PRO A 113 10.93 2.88 6.02
C PRO A 113 9.76 3.65 5.41
N LEU A 114 8.65 3.67 6.15
CA LEU A 114 7.50 4.51 5.88
C LEU A 114 7.93 5.97 5.65
N GLY A 115 7.35 6.61 4.64
CA GLY A 115 7.77 7.94 4.20
C GLY A 115 6.73 8.61 3.31
N ALA A 116 6.98 9.88 2.96
CA ALA A 116 6.05 10.75 2.23
C ALA A 116 5.55 10.14 0.90
N VAL A 117 6.38 9.34 0.24
CA VAL A 117 6.02 8.61 -0.99
C VAL A 117 4.76 7.75 -0.81
N HIS A 118 4.65 7.02 0.30
CA HIS A 118 3.50 6.14 0.54
C HIS A 118 2.21 6.94 0.76
N ILE A 119 2.34 8.12 1.37
CA ILE A 119 1.23 9.07 1.56
C ILE A 119 0.78 9.58 0.19
N VAL A 120 1.70 10.06 -0.64
CA VAL A 120 1.38 10.55 -2.00
C VAL A 120 0.71 9.45 -2.81
N ARG A 121 1.26 8.22 -2.83
CA ARG A 121 0.66 7.08 -3.54
C ARG A 121 -0.77 6.82 -3.09
N ASN A 122 -1.03 6.74 -1.78
CA ASN A 122 -2.37 6.49 -1.27
C ASN A 122 -3.34 7.64 -1.61
N LEU A 123 -2.89 8.90 -1.53
CA LEU A 123 -3.71 10.06 -1.91
C LEU A 123 -4.00 10.10 -3.41
N THR A 124 -3.04 9.71 -4.25
CA THR A 124 -3.27 9.54 -5.70
C THR A 124 -4.31 8.45 -5.97
N LEU A 125 -4.24 7.32 -5.26
CA LEU A 125 -5.25 6.26 -5.39
C LEU A 125 -6.63 6.70 -4.89
N VAL A 126 -6.71 7.55 -3.86
CA VAL A 126 -7.97 8.19 -3.43
C VAL A 126 -8.53 9.08 -4.54
N ALA A 127 -7.68 9.90 -5.18
CA ALA A 127 -8.10 10.73 -6.31
C ALA A 127 -8.62 9.89 -7.49
N VAL A 128 -7.97 8.74 -7.78
CA VAL A 128 -8.46 7.77 -8.77
C VAL A 128 -9.82 7.21 -8.38
N ALA A 129 -10.03 6.85 -7.11
CA ALA A 129 -11.32 6.35 -6.63
C ALA A 129 -12.45 7.37 -6.81
N VAL A 130 -12.19 8.64 -6.46
CA VAL A 130 -13.14 9.75 -6.64
C VAL A 130 -13.41 10.00 -8.13
N ALA A 131 -12.37 10.06 -8.96
CA ALA A 131 -12.50 10.24 -10.39
C ALA A 131 -13.31 9.10 -11.04
N ALA A 132 -13.07 7.86 -10.65
CA ALA A 132 -13.82 6.70 -11.14
C ALA A 132 -15.30 6.75 -10.72
N ALA A 133 -15.60 7.18 -9.49
CA ALA A 133 -16.98 7.33 -9.01
C ALA A 133 -17.73 8.43 -9.79
N VAL A 134 -17.10 9.61 -9.93
CA VAL A 134 -17.69 10.77 -10.61
C VAL A 134 -17.87 10.52 -12.11
N THR A 135 -16.93 9.83 -12.76
CA THR A 135 -17.03 9.52 -14.20
C THR A 135 -17.96 8.35 -14.48
N GLY A 136 -18.05 7.36 -13.59
CA GLY A 136 -18.95 6.23 -13.70
C GLY A 136 -20.43 6.60 -13.52
N ALA A 137 -20.72 7.54 -12.61
CA ALA A 137 -22.09 8.02 -12.35
C ALA A 137 -22.76 8.69 -13.56
N ARG A 138 -21.99 9.13 -14.55
CA ARG A 138 -22.52 9.81 -15.75
C ARG A 138 -23.16 8.87 -16.77
N GLY A 139 -23.05 7.55 -16.60
CA GLY A 139 -23.61 6.59 -17.56
C GLY A 139 -22.91 6.64 -18.92
N GLY A 140 -23.45 5.91 -19.89
CA GLY A 140 -22.96 5.86 -21.27
C GLY A 140 -22.73 4.42 -21.76
N ALA A 141 -22.82 4.23 -23.07
CA ALA A 141 -22.51 2.94 -23.70
C ALA A 141 -21.00 2.67 -23.65
N VAL A 142 -20.63 1.40 -23.44
CA VAL A 142 -19.25 0.93 -23.50
C VAL A 142 -19.14 -0.02 -24.68
N GLU A 143 -18.37 0.39 -25.68
CA GLU A 143 -17.91 -0.52 -26.73
C GLU A 143 -16.92 -1.52 -26.12
N PHE A 144 -17.06 -2.80 -26.47
CA PHE A 144 -16.36 -3.91 -25.82
C PHE A 144 -14.84 -3.79 -25.93
N GLY A 145 -14.30 -3.49 -27.12
CA GLY A 145 -12.86 -3.37 -27.36
C GLY A 145 -12.22 -2.26 -26.53
N ALA A 146 -12.80 -1.05 -26.58
CA ALA A 146 -12.34 0.08 -25.79
C ALA A 146 -12.54 -0.16 -24.27
N GLY A 147 -13.58 -0.89 -23.87
CA GLY A 147 -13.81 -1.30 -22.49
C GLY A 147 -12.72 -2.25 -21.99
N LEU A 148 -12.38 -3.26 -22.78
CA LEU A 148 -11.32 -4.22 -22.48
C LEU A 148 -9.95 -3.53 -22.38
N LEU A 149 -9.63 -2.63 -23.32
CA LEU A 149 -8.40 -1.84 -23.29
C LEU A 149 -8.31 -0.98 -22.02
N ALA A 150 -9.41 -0.35 -21.60
CA ALA A 150 -9.44 0.43 -20.37
C ALA A 150 -9.18 -0.43 -19.12
N VAL A 151 -9.77 -1.64 -19.07
CA VAL A 151 -9.52 -2.60 -17.99
C VAL A 151 -8.06 -3.05 -17.98
N LEU A 152 -7.51 -3.47 -19.12
CA LEU A 152 -6.11 -3.90 -19.23
C LEU A 152 -5.14 -2.78 -18.85
N ALA A 153 -5.41 -1.55 -19.29
CA ALA A 153 -4.63 -0.38 -18.90
C ALA A 153 -4.68 -0.15 -17.38
N GLY A 154 -5.87 -0.28 -16.78
CA GLY A 154 -6.05 -0.19 -15.33
C GLY A 154 -5.29 -1.29 -14.57
N VAL A 155 -5.38 -2.55 -15.01
CA VAL A 155 -4.62 -3.67 -14.43
C VAL A 155 -3.13 -3.43 -14.52
N LEU A 156 -2.62 -3.02 -15.69
CA LEU A 156 -1.21 -2.71 -15.89
C LEU A 156 -0.76 -1.57 -14.99
N ALA A 157 -1.52 -0.48 -14.91
CA ALA A 157 -1.24 0.64 -14.03
C ALA A 157 -1.24 0.21 -12.55
N GLY A 158 -2.19 -0.62 -12.14
CA GLY A 158 -2.25 -1.19 -10.80
C GLY A 158 -1.04 -2.06 -10.48
N ALA A 159 -0.66 -2.94 -11.41
CA ALA A 159 0.53 -3.77 -11.29
C ALA A 159 1.80 -2.92 -11.18
N VAL A 160 1.96 -1.90 -12.03
CA VAL A 160 3.07 -0.94 -11.96
C VAL A 160 3.10 -0.23 -10.62
N VAL A 161 1.96 0.26 -10.12
CA VAL A 161 1.89 0.89 -8.79
C VAL A 161 2.35 -0.06 -7.68
N THR A 162 1.96 -1.34 -7.74
CA THR A 162 2.40 -2.33 -6.74
C THR A 162 3.89 -2.68 -6.86
N VAL A 163 4.39 -2.87 -8.08
CA VAL A 163 5.79 -3.25 -8.33
C VAL A 163 6.74 -2.07 -8.11
N LEU A 164 6.31 -0.83 -8.33
CA LEU A 164 7.13 0.36 -8.07
C LEU A 164 7.54 0.47 -6.60
N ASP A 165 6.74 -0.02 -5.66
CA ASP A 165 7.14 -0.09 -4.26
C ASP A 165 8.31 -1.07 -4.06
N ASP A 166 8.25 -2.24 -4.71
CA ASP A 166 9.29 -3.27 -4.65
C ASP A 166 10.57 -2.83 -5.40
N LEU A 167 10.43 -2.19 -6.56
CA LEU A 167 11.56 -1.75 -7.38
C LEU A 167 12.34 -0.63 -6.68
N ARG A 168 11.65 0.27 -5.96
CA ARG A 168 12.30 1.31 -5.13
C ARG A 168 13.07 0.74 -3.95
N HIS A 169 12.78 -0.49 -3.52
CA HIS A 169 13.61 -1.17 -2.53
C HIS A 169 14.94 -1.60 -3.16
N LEU A 170 14.90 -2.19 -4.36
CA LEU A 170 16.09 -2.69 -5.05
C LEU A 170 17.04 -1.57 -5.50
N LEU A 171 16.49 -0.41 -5.86
CA LEU A 171 17.26 0.74 -6.34
C LEU A 171 17.85 1.63 -5.22
N ARG A 172 17.66 1.28 -3.94
CA ARG A 172 18.24 2.08 -2.86
C ARG A 172 19.74 1.81 -2.74
N PRO A 173 20.58 2.87 -2.71
CA PRO A 173 21.99 2.72 -2.42
C PRO A 173 22.19 2.01 -1.07
N VAL A 174 23.02 0.96 -1.08
CA VAL A 174 23.44 0.27 0.15
C VAL A 174 24.08 1.32 1.06
N PRO A 175 23.58 1.53 2.29
CA PRO A 175 24.23 2.44 3.23
C PRO A 175 25.67 1.99 3.41
N PRO A 176 26.66 2.89 3.36
CA PRO A 176 28.04 2.52 3.57
C PRO A 176 28.16 1.77 4.91
N PRO A 177 28.94 0.67 4.96
CA PRO A 177 29.07 -0.11 6.17
C PRO A 177 29.47 0.82 7.31
N LYS A 178 28.73 0.75 8.43
CA LYS A 178 29.12 1.47 9.64
C LYS A 178 30.48 0.94 10.05
N THR A 179 31.54 1.66 9.71
CA THR A 179 32.89 1.41 10.23
C THR A 179 32.78 1.46 11.74
N SER A 180 32.79 0.28 12.36
CA SER A 180 32.80 0.13 13.80
C SER A 180 33.94 0.98 14.36
N ALA A 181 33.60 1.91 15.24
CA ALA A 181 34.54 2.71 16.02
C ALA A 181 35.55 1.85 16.82
N ALA A 182 35.39 0.52 16.85
CA ALA A 182 36.33 -0.43 17.43
C ALA A 182 37.73 -0.41 16.80
N ARG A 183 37.93 0.12 15.59
CA ARG A 183 39.28 0.23 14.98
C ARG A 183 40.07 1.47 15.38
N GLN A 184 39.45 2.48 16.02
CA GLN A 184 40.15 3.67 16.51
C GLN A 184 40.83 3.46 17.87
N GLY A 185 40.28 2.60 18.74
CA GLY A 185 40.89 2.29 20.04
C GLY A 185 42.20 1.49 19.96
N ILE A 186 42.37 0.68 18.90
CA ILE A 186 43.58 -0.14 18.69
C ILE A 186 44.75 0.70 18.13
N ARG A 187 44.47 1.79 17.38
CA ARG A 187 45.53 2.67 16.87
C ARG A 187 46.10 3.62 17.92
N THR A 188 45.33 3.95 18.97
CA THR A 188 45.81 4.82 20.05
C THR A 188 46.69 4.08 21.07
N SER A 189 46.55 2.75 21.22
CA SER A 189 47.42 1.98 22.13
C SER A 189 48.81 1.74 21.55
N VAL A 190 48.94 1.54 20.24
CA VAL A 190 50.23 1.29 19.58
C VAL A 190 51.10 2.55 19.52
N ARG A 191 50.52 3.75 19.52
CA ARG A 191 51.26 5.03 19.45
C ARG A 191 51.70 5.59 20.81
N ARG A 192 51.32 4.95 21.92
CA ARG A 192 51.76 5.34 23.28
C ARG A 192 52.92 4.49 23.82
N SER A 193 53.36 3.48 23.07
CA SER A 193 54.41 2.54 23.47
C SER A 193 55.69 2.62 22.62
N ALA A 194 55.85 3.71 21.86
CA ALA A 194 57.05 4.04 21.09
C ALA A 194 57.45 5.48 21.43
#